data_AF-X0ZSG8-F1
#
_entry.id   AF-X0ZSG8-F1
#
_cell.length_a   1.000
_cell.length_b   1.000
_cell.length_c   1.000
_cell.angle_alpha   90.00
_cell.angle_beta   90.00
_cell.angle_gamma   90.00
#
_symmetry.space_group_name_H-M   'P 1'
#
loop_
_entity.id
_entity.type
_entity.pdbx_description
1 polymer ?
#
loop_
_entity_poly.entity_id
_entity_poly.type
_entity_poly.pdbx_seq_one_letter_code
_entity_poly.pdbx_strand_id
1 'polypeptide(L)' 'MENKINVIPLNNIDKSILEFIQISLRNIFNKETCILDKINVPENSFDQSIARCFIHFTSPILGMNTNPLPNLHF' A
#
# COMPACT_ATOMS: atom_id res chain seq x y z
N MET A 1 -6.00 -13.83 -11.99
CA MET A 1 -5.33 -12.56 -11.68
C MET A 1 -4.40 -12.79 -10.52
N GLU A 2 -3.15 -12.34 -10.59
CA GLU A 2 -2.21 -12.41 -9.46
C GLU A 2 -2.78 -11.69 -8.23
N ASN A 3 -2.66 -12.32 -7.07
CA ASN A 3 -3.14 -11.82 -5.79
C ASN A 3 -2.04 -10.94 -5.15
N LYS A 4 -1.92 -9.70 -5.62
CA LYS A 4 -0.89 -8.76 -5.18
C LYS A 4 -1.47 -7.44 -4.69
N ILE A 5 -0.61 -6.65 -4.07
CA ILE A 5 -0.89 -5.30 -3.58
C ILE A 5 -0.02 -4.34 -4.39
N ASN A 6 -0.65 -3.40 -5.07
CA ASN A 6 0.05 -2.34 -5.78
C ASN A 6 0.00 -1.07 -4.95
N VAL A 7 1.15 -0.46 -4.71
CA VAL A 7 1.28 0.85 -4.07
C VAL A 7 1.69 1.85 -5.14
N ILE A 8 0.93 2.93 -5.27
CA ILE A 8 1.13 3.97 -6.28
C ILE A 8 1.40 5.30 -5.56
N PRO A 9 2.63 5.82 -5.59
CA PRO A 9 2.93 7.13 -5.00
C PRO A 9 2.15 8.25 -5.72
N LEU A 10 1.70 9.25 -4.97
CA LEU A 10 1.02 10.44 -5.49
C LEU A 10 1.91 11.67 -5.50
N ASN A 11 2.93 11.69 -4.67
CA ASN A 11 3.97 12.70 -4.64
C ASN A 11 5.35 12.03 -4.59
N ASN A 12 6.39 12.86 -4.59
CA ASN A 12 7.75 12.35 -4.42
C ASN A 12 7.92 11.89 -2.97
N ILE A 13 7.92 10.58 -2.77
CA ILE A 13 8.13 9.94 -1.47
C ILE A 13 9.55 9.39 -1.45
N ASP A 14 10.23 9.56 -0.32
CA ASP A 14 11.55 8.99 -0.12
C ASP A 14 11.53 7.46 -0.34
N LYS A 15 12.56 6.95 -1.00
CA LYS A 15 12.65 5.53 -1.35
C LYS A 15 12.59 4.62 -0.11
N SER A 16 13.21 5.02 1.01
CA SER A 16 13.21 4.24 2.25
C SER A 16 11.81 4.08 2.84
N ILE A 17 10.95 5.11 2.69
CA ILE A 17 9.55 5.07 3.12
C ILE A 17 8.76 4.11 2.24
N LEU A 18 8.97 4.15 0.92
CA LEU A 18 8.31 3.22 -0.01
C LEU A 18 8.73 1.76 0.24
N GLU A 19 10.02 1.51 0.49
CA GLU A 19 10.53 0.18 0.86
C GLU A 19 9.92 -0.30 2.20
N PHE A 20 9.82 0.58 3.20
CA PHE A 20 9.17 0.27 4.47
C PHE A 20 7.70 -0.13 4.28
N ILE A 21 6.94 0.64 3.50
CA ILE A 21 5.54 0.35 3.18
C ILE A 21 5.43 -1.01 2.46
N GLN A 22 6.28 -1.27 1.46
CA GLN A 22 6.28 -2.51 0.70
C GLN A 22 6.49 -3.73 1.59
N ILE A 23 7.51 -3.69 2.45
CA ILE A 23 7.83 -4.78 3.38
C ILE A 23 6.69 -4.96 4.39
N SER A 24 6.15 -3.86 4.92
CA SER A 24 5.07 -3.91 5.91
C SER A 24 3.82 -4.56 5.34
N LEU A 25 3.37 -4.13 4.16
CA LEU A 25 2.18 -4.68 3.50
C LEU A 25 2.39 -6.15 3.10
N ARG A 26 3.59 -6.50 2.60
CA ARG A 26 3.94 -7.89 2.31
C ARG A 26 3.83 -8.77 3.55
N ASN A 27 4.35 -8.31 4.68
CA ASN A 27 4.33 -9.08 5.92
C ASN A 27 2.91 -9.20 6.52
N ILE A 28 2.14 -8.11 6.53
CA ILE A 28 0.77 -8.08 7.09
C ILE A 28 -0.17 -8.98 6.30
N PHE A 29 -0.16 -8.86 4.97
CA PHE A 29 -1.13 -9.55 4.14
C PHE A 29 -0.61 -10.87 3.58
N ASN A 30 0.68 -11.17 3.77
CA ASN A 30 1.36 -12.30 3.13
C ASN A 30 1.11 -12.34 1.61
N LYS A 31 1.15 -11.17 0.98
CA LYS A 31 0.92 -10.98 -0.46
C LYS A 31 2.09 -10.27 -1.10
N GLU A 32 2.36 -10.62 -2.35
CA GLU A 32 3.30 -9.86 -3.15
C GLU A 32 2.88 -8.39 -3.16
N THR A 33 3.81 -7.49 -2.84
CA THR A 33 3.56 -6.05 -2.84
C THR A 33 4.54 -5.39 -3.79
N CYS A 34 4.02 -4.61 -4.74
CA CYS A 34 4.79 -3.90 -5.75
C CYS A 34 4.61 -2.40 -5.57
N ILE A 35 5.70 -1.65 -5.62
CA ILE A 35 5.65 -0.20 -5.79
C ILE A 35 5.60 0.07 -7.30
N LEU A 36 4.59 0.81 -7.75
CA LEU A 36 4.45 1.25 -9.14
C LEU A 36 4.97 2.69 -9.30
N ASP A 37 5.11 3.12 -10.55
CA ASP A 37 5.50 4.50 -10.85
C ASP A 37 4.50 5.51 -10.30
N LYS A 38 5.04 6.68 -9.89
CA LYS A 38 4.23 7.80 -9.43
C LYS A 38 3.27 8.23 -10.53
N ILE A 39 2.01 8.50 -10.18
CA ILE A 39 1.07 9.15 -11.09
C ILE A 39 1.13 10.67 -10.93
N ASN A 40 1.03 11.40 -12.04
CA ASN A 40 0.93 12.84 -12.00
C ASN A 40 -0.48 13.25 -11.60
N VAL A 41 -0.57 13.99 -10.51
CA VAL A 41 -1.79 14.55 -9.95
C VAL A 41 -1.63 16.07 -9.89
N PRO A 42 -2.70 16.86 -10.08
CA PRO A 42 -2.62 18.31 -10.00
C PRO A 42 -2.04 18.77 -8.65
N GLU A 43 -1.18 19.79 -8.66
CA GLU A 43 -0.49 20.26 -7.45
C GLU A 43 -1.46 20.70 -6.35
N ASN A 44 -2.65 21.20 -6.73
CA ASN A 44 -3.70 21.66 -5.82
C ASN A 44 -4.63 20.54 -5.31
N SER A 45 -4.42 19.28 -5.70
CA SER A 45 -5.28 18.17 -5.29
C SER A 45 -5.10 17.77 -3.82
N PHE A 46 -3.93 18.04 -3.25
CA PHE A 46 -3.63 17.80 -1.84
C PHE A 46 -2.32 18.50 -1.45
N ASP A 47 -2.08 18.58 -0.14
CA ASP A 47 -0.81 19.03 0.41
C ASP A 47 0.35 18.10 0.02
N GLN A 48 1.22 18.58 -0.87
CA GLN A 48 2.36 17.85 -1.42
C GLN A 48 3.45 17.56 -0.38
N SER A 49 3.45 18.22 0.78
CA SER A 49 4.40 17.95 1.87
C SER A 49 4.08 16.64 2.61
N ILE A 50 2.86 16.13 2.45
CA ILE A 50 2.41 14.89 3.08
C ILE A 50 2.66 13.73 2.12
N ALA A 51 3.43 12.73 2.52
CA ALA A 51 3.62 11.51 1.74
C ALA A 51 2.28 10.77 1.54
N ARG A 52 1.84 10.61 0.30
CA ARG A 52 0.56 9.97 -0.04
C ARG A 52 0.72 8.91 -1.13
N CYS A 53 0.07 7.78 -0.95
CA CYS A 53 0.02 6.70 -1.94
C CYS A 53 -1.40 6.12 -2.04
N PHE A 54 -1.74 5.58 -3.22
CA PHE A 54 -2.86 4.66 -3.36
C PHE A 54 -2.41 3.22 -3.12
N ILE A 55 -3.24 2.46 -2.42
CA ILE A 55 -3.04 1.03 -2.20
C ILE A 55 -4.18 0.29 -2.90
N HIS A 56 -3.85 -0.50 -3.93
CA HIS A 56 -4.80 -1.24 -4.73
C HIS A 56 -4.56 -2.76 -4.58
N PHE A 57 -5.58 -3.47 -4.10
CA PHE A 57 -5.55 -4.92 -3.97
C PHE A 57 -6.09 -5.55 -5.27
N THR A 58 -5.25 -6.32 -5.99
CA THR A 58 -5.60 -6.86 -7.33
C THR A 58 -6.46 -8.13 -7.29
N SER A 59 -6.85 -8.58 -6.09
CA SER A 59 -7.80 -9.68 -5.88
C SER A 59 -9.11 -9.12 -5.35
N PRO A 60 -10.27 -9.73 -5.65
CA PRO A 60 -11.43 -9.59 -4.79
C PRO A 60 -11.00 -9.97 -3.37
N ILE A 61 -11.48 -9.27 -2.35
CA ILE A 61 -11.43 -9.76 -0.97
C ILE A 61 -12.38 -10.96 -0.91
N LEU A 62 -11.97 -12.09 -1.51
CA LEU A 62 -12.68 -13.35 -1.45
C LEU A 62 -12.44 -13.92 -0.05
N GLY A 63 -13.43 -13.68 0.82
CA GLY A 63 -13.50 -14.24 2.17
C GLY A 63 -12.85 -13.35 3.22
N MET A 64 -13.66 -12.52 3.87
CA MET A 64 -13.56 -12.48 5.33
C MET A 64 -13.84 -13.90 5.83
N ASN A 65 -12.82 -14.75 5.85
CA ASN A 65 -12.80 -15.80 6.84
C ASN A 65 -12.45 -15.07 8.14
N THR A 66 -13.39 -15.03 9.06
CA THR A 66 -13.32 -14.41 10.38
C THR A 66 -12.30 -15.14 11.25
N ASN A 67 -11.03 -15.16 10.84
CA ASN A 67 -9.95 -15.42 11.77
C ASN A 67 -9.70 -14.11 12.51
N PRO A 68 -9.82 -14.08 13.85
CA PRO A 68 -9.53 -12.88 14.61
C PRO A 68 -8.11 -12.43 14.28
N LEU A 69 -7.95 -11.14 14.02
CA LEU A 69 -6.65 -10.47 14.01
C LEU A 69 -5.86 -10.98 15.23
N PRO A 70 -4.58 -11.37 15.09
CA PRO A 70 -3.76 -11.63 16.26
C PRO A 70 -3.79 -10.35 17.11
N ASN A 71 -4.32 -10.47 18.33
CA ASN A 71 -4.35 -9.39 19.29
C ASN A 71 -2.92 -8.87 19.48
N LEU A 72 -2.61 -7.70 18.89
CA LEU A 72 -1.48 -6.91 19.31
C LEU A 72 -1.83 -6.31 20.67
N HIS A 73 -1.30 -6.90 21.73
CA HIS A 73 -1.14 -6.21 23.00
C HIS A 73 0.06 -5.25 22.85
N PHE A 74 -0.20 -3.96 23.05
CA PHE A 74 0.82 -2.93 23.24
C PHE A 74 1.46 -3.05 24.62
#